data_AF-K1U4H3-F1
#
_entry.id   AF-K1U4H3-F1
#
_cell.length_a   1.000
_cell.length_b   1.000
_cell.length_c   1.000
_cell.angle_alpha   90.00
_cell.angle_beta   90.00
_cell.angle_gamma   90.00
#
_symmetry.space_group_name_H-M   'P 1'
#
loop_
_entity.id
_entity.type
_entity.pdbx_description
1 polymer ?
#
loop_
_entity_poly.entity_id
_entity_poly.type
_entity_poly.pdbx_seq_one_letter_code
_entity_poly.pdbx_strand_id
1 'polypeptide(L)' 'MKGAQQWMNQRRKIDMRMTKKFVRYSDGAKMYSMGMTKFQEVAKDAKACYKIGQLVLVNTEILDKYLETFHITDSEFYK' A
#
# COMPACT_ATOMS: atom_id res chain seq x y z
N MET A 1 -33.00 -3.90 10.59
CA MET A 1 -31.88 -4.69 11.18
C MET A 1 -30.90 -5.25 10.14
N LYS A 2 -31.34 -5.72 8.95
CA LYS A 2 -30.43 -6.27 7.91
C LYS A 2 -29.45 -5.26 7.28
N GLY A 3 -29.84 -3.98 7.15
CA GLY A 3 -28.97 -2.94 6.56
C GLY A 3 -27.73 -2.61 7.39
N ALA A 4 -27.85 -2.60 8.72
CA ALA A 4 -26.72 -2.36 9.63
C ALA A 4 -25.72 -3.54 9.63
N GLN A 5 -26.20 -4.78 9.56
CA GLN A 5 -25.35 -5.97 9.41
C GLN A 5 -24.63 -6.04 8.06
N GLN A 6 -25.28 -5.59 6.99
CA GLN A 6 -24.67 -5.50 5.66
C GLN A 6 -23.54 -4.46 5.64
N TRP A 7 -23.77 -3.28 6.22
CA TRP A 7 -22.74 -2.24 6.42
C TRP A 7 -21.58 -2.71 7.31
N MET A 8 -21.88 -3.39 8.43
CA MET A 8 -20.85 -3.93 9.33
C MET A 8 -20.02 -5.04 8.68
N ASN A 9 -20.61 -5.93 7.88
CA ASN A 9 -19.88 -6.94 7.11
C ASN A 9 -18.98 -6.31 6.03
N GLN A 10 -19.37 -5.17 5.47
CA GLN A 10 -18.56 -4.41 4.53
C GLN A 10 -17.37 -3.74 5.22
N ARG A 11 -17.56 -3.17 6.42
CA ARG A 11 -16.48 -2.62 7.28
C ARG A 11 -15.48 -3.68 7.74
N ARG A 12 -15.95 -4.87 8.14
CA ARG A 12 -15.07 -5.96 8.62
C ARG A 12 -14.14 -6.53 7.52
N LYS A 13 -14.54 -6.45 6.25
CA LYS A 13 -13.68 -6.78 5.10
C LYS A 13 -12.63 -5.70 4.78
N ILE A 14 -12.85 -4.46 5.22
CA ILE A 14 -11.95 -3.33 5.02
C ILE A 14 -10.88 -3.30 6.12
N ASP A 15 -11.25 -3.63 7.35
CA ASP A 15 -10.37 -3.65 8.54
C ASP A 15 -9.18 -4.64 8.39
N MET A 16 -9.40 -5.83 7.82
CA MET A 16 -8.34 -6.81 7.52
C MET A 16 -7.31 -6.38 6.45
N ARG A 17 -7.48 -5.22 5.80
CA ARG A 17 -6.52 -4.71 4.80
C ARG A 17 -5.39 -3.87 5.41
N MET A 18 -5.50 -3.49 6.68
CA MET A 18 -4.63 -2.46 7.27
C MET A 18 -3.26 -2.97 7.79
N THR A 19 -2.95 -4.26 7.74
CA THR A 19 -1.67 -4.76 8.31
C THR A 19 -1.03 -5.92 7.52
N LYS A 20 -1.28 -6.03 6.22
CA LYS A 20 -0.59 -7.05 5.41
C LYS A 20 0.84 -6.62 5.15
N LYS A 21 1.79 -7.23 5.86
CA LYS A 21 3.25 -7.04 5.64
C LYS A 21 3.68 -7.26 4.19
N PHE A 22 3.02 -8.16 3.46
CA PHE A 22 3.32 -8.43 2.05
C PHE A 22 2.08 -8.29 1.17
N VAL A 23 2.25 -7.59 0.05
CA VAL A 23 1.21 -7.41 -0.97
C VAL A 23 1.74 -7.75 -2.36
N ARG A 24 0.86 -8.20 -3.27
CA ARG A 24 1.19 -8.24 -4.70
C ARG A 24 1.07 -6.85 -5.31
N TYR A 25 1.72 -6.61 -6.45
CA TYR A 25 1.66 -5.31 -7.12
C TYR A 25 0.23 -4.79 -7.35
N SER A 26 -0.72 -5.65 -7.74
CA SER A 26 -2.12 -5.23 -7.95
C SER A 26 -2.84 -4.77 -6.69
N ASP A 27 -2.52 -5.40 -5.56
CA ASP A 27 -3.15 -5.10 -4.28
C ASP A 27 -2.46 -3.90 -3.63
N GLY A 28 -1.14 -3.83 -3.72
CA GLY A 28 -0.34 -2.70 -3.27
C GLY A 28 -0.67 -1.41 -4.03
N ALA A 29 -0.77 -1.46 -5.36
CA ALA A 29 -1.19 -0.30 -6.16
C ALA A 29 -2.54 0.26 -5.68
N LYS A 30 -3.51 -0.62 -5.38
CA LYS A 30 -4.81 -0.21 -4.82
C LYS A 30 -4.69 0.31 -3.38
N MET A 31 -3.88 -0.34 -2.54
CA MET A 31 -3.66 0.01 -1.13
C MET A 31 -3.08 1.42 -0.98
N TYR A 32 -2.09 1.76 -1.80
CA TYR A 32 -1.42 3.06 -1.78
C TYR A 32 -2.09 4.08 -2.70
N SER A 33 -3.22 3.73 -3.33
CA SER A 33 -3.91 4.57 -4.32
C SER A 33 -2.98 5.09 -5.43
N MET A 34 -2.06 4.25 -5.90
CA MET A 34 -1.08 4.54 -6.95
C MET A 34 -1.38 3.76 -8.23
N GLY A 35 -0.99 4.31 -9.38
CA GLY A 35 -0.96 3.54 -10.64
C GLY A 35 -0.03 2.32 -10.54
N MET A 36 -0.37 1.22 -11.21
CA MET A 36 0.40 -0.03 -11.16
C MET A 36 1.89 0.17 -11.47
N THR A 37 2.19 0.88 -12.57
CA THR A 37 3.57 1.15 -13.00
C THR A 37 4.33 1.95 -11.94
N LYS A 38 3.72 3.01 -11.42
CA LYS A 38 4.33 3.84 -10.37
C LYS A 38 4.58 3.03 -9.09
N PHE A 39 3.60 2.25 -8.65
CA PHE A 39 3.79 1.38 -7.48
C PHE A 39 4.94 0.39 -7.66
N GLN A 40 5.09 -0.21 -8.86
CA GLN A 40 6.22 -1.09 -9.16
C GLN A 40 7.57 -0.37 -9.14
N GLU A 41 7.66 0.83 -9.70
CA GLU A 41 8.86 1.68 -9.67
C GLU A 41 9.27 1.99 -8.23
N VAL A 42 8.35 2.57 -7.45
CA VAL A 42 8.62 2.93 -6.05
C VAL A 42 9.01 1.70 -5.22
N ALA A 43 8.35 0.55 -5.41
CA ALA A 43 8.71 -0.68 -4.70
C ALA A 43 10.10 -1.23 -5.07
N LYS A 44 10.57 -0.98 -6.31
CA LYS A 44 11.94 -1.35 -6.75
C LYS A 44 12.98 -0.37 -6.21
N ASP A 45 12.65 0.92 -6.18
CA ASP A 45 13.54 1.96 -5.67
C ASP A 45 13.71 1.82 -4.15
N ALA A 46 12.63 1.55 -3.43
CA ALA A 46 12.61 1.23 -2.00
C ALA A 46 13.32 -0.09 -1.63
N LYS A 47 13.73 -0.91 -2.62
CA LYS A 47 14.24 -2.28 -2.42
C LYS A 47 13.29 -3.16 -1.59
N ALA A 48 11.97 -2.96 -1.77
CA ALA A 48 10.93 -3.65 -1.02
C ALA A 48 10.41 -4.93 -1.70
N CYS A 49 10.93 -5.29 -2.88
CA CYS A 49 10.48 -6.44 -3.67
C CYS A 49 11.14 -7.76 -3.25
N TYR A 50 10.33 -8.80 -3.04
CA TYR A 50 10.75 -10.17 -2.74
C TYR A 50 10.29 -11.09 -3.88
N LYS A 51 11.24 -11.79 -4.51
CA LYS A 51 10.96 -12.74 -5.59
C LYS A 51 10.97 -14.17 -5.07
N ILE A 52 9.86 -14.89 -5.25
CA ILE A 52 9.70 -16.30 -4.87
C ILE A 52 9.26 -17.06 -6.12
N GLY A 53 10.21 -17.71 -6.79
CA GLY A 53 9.97 -18.31 -8.10
C GLY A 53 9.51 -17.26 -9.13
N GLN A 54 8.28 -17.40 -9.63
CA GLN A 54 7.64 -16.47 -10.58
C GLN A 54 6.77 -15.40 -9.89
N LEU A 55 6.62 -15.45 -8.57
CA LEU A 55 5.82 -14.50 -7.80
C LEU A 55 6.69 -13.36 -7.26
N VAL A 56 6.16 -12.13 -7.28
CA VAL A 56 6.75 -10.97 -6.61
C VAL A 56 5.80 -10.45 -5.54
N LEU A 57 6.34 -10.27 -4.33
CA LEU A 57 5.70 -9.64 -3.19
C LEU A 57 6.41 -8.33 -2.86
N VAL A 58 5.69 -7.35 -2.35
CA VAL A 58 6.22 -6.08 -1.85
C VAL A 58 6.03 -6.04 -0.35
N ASN A 59 7.12 -5.81 0.40
CA ASN A 59 7.07 -5.59 1.84
C ASN A 59 6.62 -4.15 2.12
N THR A 60 5.43 -3.97 2.66
CA THR A 60 4.83 -2.64 2.90
C THR A 60 5.60 -1.85 3.94
N GLU A 61 6.18 -2.49 4.96
CA GLU A 61 6.94 -1.80 6.02
C GLU A 61 8.22 -1.15 5.47
N ILE A 62 8.86 -1.76 4.47
CA ILE A 62 10.04 -1.18 3.80
C ILE A 62 9.61 -0.04 2.89
N LEU A 63 8.51 -0.23 2.16
CA LEU A 63 7.94 0.79 1.28
C LEU A 63 7.50 2.04 2.05
N ASP A 64 6.80 1.88 3.18
CA ASP A 64 6.33 2.98 4.03
C ASP A 64 7.51 3.82 4.51
N LYS A 65 8.56 3.19 5.04
CA LYS A 65 9.80 3.89 5.44
C LYS A 65 10.46 4.66 4.30
N TYR A 66 10.41 4.12 3.08
CA TYR A 66 10.91 4.82 1.91
C TYR A 66 10.05 6.02 1.54
N LEU A 67 8.72 5.90 1.63
CA LEU A 67 7.80 7.00 1.34
C LEU A 67 7.98 8.19 2.30
N GLU A 68 8.29 7.92 3.57
CA GLU A 68 8.60 8.98 4.56
C GLU A 68 9.79 9.86 4.14
N THR A 69 10.65 9.38 3.23
CA THR A 69 11.76 10.20 2.70
C THR A 69 11.31 11.27 1.69
N PHE A 70 10.07 11.16 1.18
CA PHE A 70 9.46 12.13 0.27
C PHE A 70 8.48 13.07 0.96
N HIS A 71 8.34 12.98 2.29
CA HIS A 71 7.48 13.89 3.04
C HIS A 71 8.03 15.32 2.92
N ILE A 72 7.14 16.23 2.51
CA ILE A 72 7.46 17.63 2.34
C ILE A 72 7.36 18.34 3.69
N THR A 73 8.51 18.68 4.25
CA THR A 73 8.65 19.46 5.50
C THR A 73 8.72 20.96 5.27
N ASP A 74 9.04 21.39 4.05
CA ASP A 74 9.26 22.79 3.71
C ASP A 74 7.93 23.54 3.61
N SER A 75 7.78 24.58 4.44
CA SER A 75 6.59 25.45 4.42
C SER A 75 6.45 26.24 3.13
N GLU A 76 7.53 26.50 2.39
CA GLU A 76 7.46 27.22 1.11
C GLU A 76 6.75 26.41 0.01
N PHE A 77 6.77 25.07 0.07
CA PHE A 77 6.07 24.24 -0.90
C PHE A 77 4.55 24.46 -0.91
N TYR A 78 3.98 24.90 0.23
CA TYR A 78 2.55 25.09 0.42
C TYR A 78 2.08 26.54 0.21
N LYS A 79 2.97 27.45 -0.17
CA LYS A 79 2.63 28.84 -0.49
C LYS A 79 2.32 28.99 -1.97
#